data_AF-A0A6G7J3K0-F1
#
_entry.id   AF-A0A6G7J3K0-F1
#
_cell.length_a   1.000
_cell.length_b   1.000
_cell.length_c   1.000
_cell.angle_alpha   90.00
_cell.angle_beta   90.00
_cell.angle_gamma   90.00
#
_symmetry.space_group_name_H-M   'P 1'
#
loop_
_entity.id
_entity.type
_entity.pdbx_description
1 polymer ?
#
loop_
_entity_poly.entity_id
_entity_poly.type
_entity_poly.pdbx_seq_one_letter_code
_entity_poly.pdbx_strand_id
1 'polypeptide(L)' 'MSNSTVEPKQKNKVFNSTWLRTYKGFEDCSVEDAERIVEQLLALANIVCDHVQKVSKDED' A
#
# COMPACT_ATOMS: atom_id res chain seq x y z
N MET A 1 14.65 25.18 5.74
CA MET A 1 14.38 23.86 6.33
C MET A 1 14.37 22.87 5.18
N SER A 2 15.23 21.86 5.23
CA SER A 2 15.33 20.87 4.15
C SER A 2 14.12 19.96 4.22
N ASN A 3 13.12 20.21 3.36
CA ASN A 3 12.02 19.26 3.15
C ASN A 3 12.61 18.07 2.40
N SER A 4 13.17 17.12 3.14
CA SER A 4 13.41 15.77 2.62
C SER A 4 12.03 15.20 2.32
N THR A 5 11.59 15.36 1.08
CA THR A 5 10.59 14.49 0.47
C THR A 5 11.11 13.08 0.72
N VAL A 6 10.47 12.37 1.63
CA VAL A 6 10.80 10.98 1.92
C VAL A 6 10.48 10.25 0.63
N GLU A 7 11.46 10.10 -0.26
CA GLU A 7 11.37 9.09 -1.30
C GLU A 7 11.15 7.79 -0.53
N PRO A 8 9.97 7.16 -0.63
CA PRO A 8 9.81 5.86 -0.06
C PRO A 8 10.82 5.03 -0.82
N LYS A 9 11.89 4.59 -0.13
CA LYS A 9 12.78 3.54 -0.64
C LYS A 9 11.87 2.34 -0.91
N GLN A 10 11.28 2.31 -2.11
CA GLN A 10 10.62 1.15 -2.68
C GLN A 10 11.76 0.15 -2.90
N LYS A 11 12.18 -0.49 -1.81
CA LYS A 11 12.56 -1.89 -1.89
C LYS A 11 11.42 -2.50 -2.67
N ASN A 12 11.70 -3.11 -3.83
CA ASN A 12 10.75 -3.85 -4.65
C ASN A 12 10.08 -4.95 -3.79
N LYS A 13 9.20 -4.53 -2.88
CA LYS A 13 8.37 -5.37 -2.05
C LYS A 13 7.25 -5.73 -2.99
N VAL A 14 7.37 -6.92 -3.54
CA VAL A 14 6.28 -7.53 -4.29
C VAL A 14 5.15 -7.71 -3.28
N PHE A 15 4.13 -6.85 -3.37
CA PHE A 15 2.93 -6.95 -2.57
C PHE A 15 2.02 -8.00 -3.23
N ASN A 16 2.19 -9.26 -2.83
CA ASN A 16 1.43 -10.40 -3.34
C ASN A 16 0.88 -11.24 -2.18
N SER A 17 0.11 -12.28 -2.50
CA SER A 17 -0.46 -13.20 -1.51
C SER A 17 0.60 -13.83 -0.62
N THR A 18 1.79 -14.16 -1.15
CA THR A 18 2.92 -14.65 -0.36
C THR A 18 3.38 -13.64 0.69
N TRP A 19 3.48 -12.36 0.33
CA TRP A 19 3.78 -11.28 1.28
C TRP A 19 2.72 -11.18 2.36
N LEU A 20 1.42 -11.22 2.01
CA LEU A 20 0.34 -11.11 2.98
C LEU A 20 0.35 -12.26 3.99
N ARG A 21 0.57 -13.49 3.50
CA ARG A 21 0.60 -14.70 4.34
C ARG A 21 1.80 -14.78 5.28
N THR A 22 2.80 -13.91 5.14
CA THR A 22 3.92 -13.80 6.10
C THR A 22 3.53 -13.09 7.40
N TYR A 23 2.37 -12.44 7.45
CA TYR A 23 1.88 -11.74 8.63
C TYR A 23 1.02 -12.66 9.50
N LYS A 24 1.20 -12.52 10.81
CA LYS A 24 0.43 -13.25 11.81
C LYS A 24 -1.07 -13.00 11.62
N GLY A 25 -1.85 -14.07 11.51
CA GLY A 25 -3.30 -14.00 11.25
C GLY A 25 -3.70 -14.13 9.77
N PHE A 26 -2.73 -14.16 8.85
CA PHE A 26 -2.94 -14.50 7.44
C PHE A 26 -2.21 -15.79 7.02
N GLU A 27 -1.57 -16.50 7.96
CA GLU A 27 -0.78 -17.72 7.69
C GLU A 27 -1.61 -18.80 6.99
N ASP A 28 -2.84 -19.03 7.49
CA ASP A 28 -3.81 -20.00 6.98
C ASP A 28 -4.79 -19.39 5.96
N CYS A 29 -4.57 -18.14 5.54
CA CYS A 29 -5.41 -17.50 4.53
C CYS A 29 -5.26 -18.24 3.19
N SER A 30 -6.38 -18.51 2.55
CA SER A 30 -6.38 -19.12 1.21
C SER A 30 -5.65 -18.20 0.24
N VAL A 31 -5.05 -18.77 -0.81
CA VAL A 31 -4.31 -17.95 -1.79
C VAL A 31 -5.26 -16.96 -2.48
N GLU A 32 -6.47 -17.40 -2.83
CA GLU A 32 -7.50 -16.56 -3.45
C GLU A 32 -7.95 -15.41 -2.54
N ASP A 33 -8.20 -15.68 -1.25
CA ASP A 33 -8.57 -14.63 -0.30
C ASP A 33 -7.41 -13.65 -0.08
N ALA A 34 -6.18 -14.17 0.01
CA ALA A 34 -5.00 -13.34 0.17
C ALA A 34 -4.74 -12.43 -1.04
N GLU A 35 -4.97 -12.92 -2.26
CA GLU A 35 -4.89 -12.11 -3.48
C GLU A 35 -5.95 -11.00 -3.47
N ARG A 36 -7.20 -11.35 -3.16
CA ARG A 36 -8.31 -10.39 -3.08
C ARG A 36 -8.05 -9.30 -2.03
N ILE A 37 -7.50 -9.66 -0.88
CA ILE A 37 -7.15 -8.70 0.18
C ILE A 37 -6.02 -7.76 -0.29
N VAL A 38 -5.00 -8.30 -0.96
CA VAL A 38 -3.91 -7.48 -1.52
C VAL A 38 -4.43 -6.48 -2.55
N GLU A 39 -5.34 -6.90 -3.44
CA GLU A 39 -5.98 -5.99 -4.40
C GLU A 39 -6.77 -4.87 -3.72
N GLN A 40 -7.54 -5.20 -2.68
CA GLN A 40 -8.29 -4.21 -1.90
C GLN A 40 -7.37 -3.21 -1.19
N LEU A 41 -6.26 -3.68 -0.60
CA LEU A 41 -5.27 -2.83 0.02
C LEU A 41 -4.59 -1.90 -1.00
N LEU A 42 -4.32 -2.39 -2.21
CA LEU A 42 -3.74 -1.60 -3.29
C LEU A 42 -4.71 -0.51 -3.75
N ALA A 43 -5.99 -0.87 -3.93
CA ALA A 43 -7.04 0.08 -4.30
C ALA A 43 -7.22 1.18 -3.22
N LEU A 44 -7.21 0.78 -1.95
CA LEU A 44 -7.26 1.73 -0.83
C LEU A 44 -6.05 2.67 -0.82
N ALA A 45 -4.84 2.13 -1.01
CA ALA A 45 -3.62 2.93 -1.07
C ALA A 45 -3.69 3.94 -2.21
N ASN A 46 -4.17 3.56 -3.39
CA ASN A 46 -4.37 4.48 -4.51
C ASN A 46 -5.37 5.59 -4.17
N ILE A 47 -6.51 5.27 -3.55
CA ILE A 47 -7.52 6.26 -3.14
C ILE A 47 -6.94 7.25 -2.12
N VAL A 48 -6.21 6.74 -1.11
CA VAL A 48 -5.60 7.58 -0.08
C VAL A 48 -4.49 8.46 -0.68
N CYS A 49 -3.64 7.91 -1.54
CA CYS A 49 -2.62 8.68 -2.25
C CYS A 49 -3.25 9.77 -3.12
N ASP A 50 -4.30 9.46 -3.89
CA ASP A 50 -5.05 10.42 -4.68
C ASP A 50 -5.66 11.52 -3.82
N HIS A 51 -6.19 11.16 -2.65
CA HIS A 51 -6.78 12.13 -1.72
C HIS A 51 -5.73 13.08 -1.15
N VAL A 52 -4.62 12.53 -0.62
CA VAL A 52 -3.52 13.32 -0.06
C VAL A 52 -2.90 14.22 -1.14
N GLN A 53 -2.67 13.70 -2.34
CA GLN A 53 -2.11 14.47 -3.45
C GLN A 53 -3.04 15.57 -3.98
N LYS A 54 -4.37 15.36 -3.91
CA LYS A 54 -5.34 16.41 -4.25
C LYS A 54 -5.38 17.51 -3.19
N VAL A 55 -5.36 17.16 -1.91
CA VAL A 55 -5.30 18.15 -0.81
C VAL A 55 -4.05 19.02 -0.93
N SER A 56 -2.92 18.49 -1.41
CA SER A 56 -1.70 19.26 -1.65
C SER A 56 -1.76 20.27 -2.82
N LYS A 57 -2.82 20.28 -3.64
CA LYS A 57 -2.97 21.18 -4.79
C LYS A 57 -3.88 22.38 -4.52
N ASP A 58 -4.67 22.35 -3.45
CA ASP A 58 -5.63 23.40 -3.11
C ASP A 58 -5.09 24.37 -2.01
N GLU A 59 -3.81 24.25 -1.63
CA GLU A 59 -3.10 25.18 -0.73
C GLU A 59 -2.10 26.09 -1.48
N ASP A 60 -2.52 26.69 -2.59
CA ASP A 60 -1.80 27.80 -3.28
C ASP A 60 -2.63 29.10 -3.25
#